data_AF-A0A1A9S4J2-F1
#
_entry.id   AF-A0A1A9S4J2-F1
#
_cell.length_a   1.000
_cell.length_b   1.000
_cell.length_c   1.000
_cell.angle_alpha   90.00
_cell.angle_beta   90.00
_cell.angle_gamma   90.00
#
_symmetry.space_group_name_H-M   'P 1'
#
loop_
_entity.id
_entity.type
_entity.pdbx_description
1 polymer ?
#
loop_
_entity_poly.entity_id
_entity_poly.type
_entity_poly.pdbx_seq_one_letter_code
_entity_poly.pdbx_strand_id
1 'polypeptide(L)'
;MKDNFQLLDDTRHMLQWLADEPYAEIRCSIESILREQVADSRLLDFAVTSPPDWLTVGTRSESNPETVTISRTAVAFEFCLHVSGAGRTHELQGVYSWAAWHLDGSGEPNQQVWFDIGGTLAEFGKDGALLERLNQGAAV
;
A
#
# COMPACT_ATOMS: atom_id res chain seq x y z
N MET A 1 16.10 -10.76 -10.02
CA MET A 1 16.42 -9.32 -10.16
C MET A 1 16.48 -8.71 -8.76
N LYS A 2 16.78 -7.41 -8.57
CA LYS A 2 16.64 -6.75 -7.26
C LYS A 2 15.33 -5.97 -7.26
N ASP A 3 14.68 -5.85 -6.11
CA ASP A 3 13.47 -5.04 -6.00
C ASP A 3 13.71 -3.58 -6.39
N ASN A 4 12.73 -2.97 -7.04
CA ASN A 4 12.77 -1.59 -7.50
C ASN A 4 11.56 -0.80 -6.99
N PHE A 5 11.82 0.11 -6.05
CA PHE A 5 10.83 1.01 -5.46
C PHE A 5 11.06 2.48 -5.84
N GLN A 6 11.91 2.76 -6.83
CA GLN A 6 12.37 4.13 -7.12
C GLN A 6 11.22 5.12 -7.38
N LEU A 7 10.11 4.66 -7.95
CA LEU A 7 8.93 5.50 -8.22
C LEU A 7 8.17 5.92 -6.94
N LEU A 8 8.50 5.34 -5.78
CA LEU A 8 7.93 5.72 -4.48
C LEU A 8 8.83 6.70 -3.70
N ASP A 9 10.10 6.87 -4.09
CA ASP A 9 11.11 7.57 -3.29
C ASP A 9 10.72 9.02 -2.95
N ASP A 10 10.12 9.73 -3.89
CA ASP A 10 9.64 11.11 -3.70
C ASP A 10 8.59 11.23 -2.59
N THR A 11 7.84 10.15 -2.34
CA THR A 11 6.79 10.08 -1.30
C THR A 11 7.13 9.13 -0.15
N ARG A 12 8.41 8.71 -0.04
CA ARG A 12 8.85 7.76 0.99
C ARG A 12 8.51 8.22 2.41
N HIS A 13 8.62 9.52 2.68
CA HIS A 13 8.29 10.11 3.97
C HIS A 13 6.82 9.93 4.36
N MET A 14 5.90 9.81 3.38
CA MET A 14 4.49 9.51 3.63
C MET A 14 4.27 8.02 3.91
N LEU A 15 5.01 7.13 3.24
CA LEU A 15 5.00 5.69 3.54
C LEU A 15 5.49 5.40 4.95
N GLN A 16 6.37 6.25 5.50
CA GLN A 16 6.84 6.14 6.88
C GLN A 16 5.76 6.43 7.93
N TRP A 17 4.58 6.94 7.54
CA TRP A 17 3.41 6.96 8.43
C TRP A 17 2.79 5.57 8.60
N LEU A 18 3.07 4.64 7.67
CA LEU A 18 2.49 3.30 7.64
C LEU A 18 3.42 2.26 8.29
N ALA A 19 4.73 2.35 8.03
CA ALA A 19 5.75 1.53 8.69
C ALA A 19 7.12 2.21 8.66
N ASP A 20 7.96 1.91 9.66
CA ASP A 20 9.32 2.48 9.79
C ASP A 20 10.21 2.13 8.58
N GLU A 21 10.11 0.88 8.10
CA GLU A 21 10.82 0.36 6.93
C GLU A 21 9.83 -0.02 5.81
N PRO A 22 9.24 0.97 5.10
CA PRO A 22 8.06 0.74 4.28
C PRO A 22 8.30 -0.23 3.12
N TYR A 23 9.48 -0.23 2.51
CA TYR A 23 9.78 -1.15 1.39
C TYR A 23 9.98 -2.59 1.87
N ALA A 24 10.51 -2.78 3.07
CA ALA A 24 10.60 -4.11 3.67
C ALA A 24 9.21 -4.62 4.02
N GLU A 25 8.36 -3.76 4.60
CA GLU A 25 6.97 -4.10 4.94
C GLU A 25 6.14 -4.47 3.70
N ILE A 26 6.21 -3.67 2.62
CA ILE A 26 5.54 -3.97 1.34
C ILE A 26 5.99 -5.33 0.79
N ARG A 27 7.30 -5.62 0.83
CA ARG A 27 7.82 -6.91 0.35
C ARG A 27 7.28 -8.07 1.20
N CYS A 28 7.32 -7.93 2.52
CA CYS A 28 6.85 -8.93 3.47
C CYS A 28 5.34 -9.19 3.31
N SER A 29 4.53 -8.13 3.18
CA SER A 29 3.08 -8.24 3.01
C SER A 29 2.72 -8.97 1.73
N ILE A 30 3.35 -8.62 0.60
CA ILE A 30 3.15 -9.30 -0.69
C ILE A 30 3.54 -10.77 -0.59
N GLU A 31 4.69 -11.08 0.02
CA GLU A 31 5.12 -12.48 0.16
C GLU A 31 4.18 -13.29 1.06
N SER A 32 3.59 -12.68 2.10
CA SER A 32 2.55 -13.30 2.93
C SER A 32 1.29 -13.60 2.12
N ILE A 33 0.77 -12.61 1.39
CA ILE A 33 -0.43 -12.74 0.55
C ILE A 33 -0.24 -13.86 -0.50
N LEU A 34 0.92 -13.91 -1.16
CA LEU A 34 1.23 -14.95 -2.14
C LEU A 34 1.24 -16.35 -1.50
N ARG A 35 1.77 -16.49 -0.28
CA ARG A 35 1.81 -17.76 0.46
C ARG A 35 0.43 -18.22 0.94
N GLU A 36 -0.46 -17.30 1.26
CA GLU A 36 -1.85 -17.62 1.61
C GLU A 36 -2.59 -18.25 0.42
N GLN A 37 -2.26 -17.85 -0.80
CA GLN A 37 -2.84 -18.44 -2.02
C GLN A 37 -2.16 -19.77 -2.39
N VAL A 38 -0.82 -19.80 -2.37
CA VAL A 38 -0.02 -20.97 -2.73
C VAL A 38 1.15 -21.06 -1.75
N ALA A 39 1.11 -22.04 -0.84
CA ALA A 39 2.00 -22.12 0.32
C ALA A 39 3.51 -22.17 0.00
N ASP A 40 3.89 -22.75 -1.14
CA ASP A 40 5.29 -22.80 -1.59
C ASP A 40 5.72 -21.56 -2.40
N SER A 41 4.87 -20.53 -2.46
CA SER A 41 5.19 -19.28 -3.15
C SER A 41 6.39 -18.58 -2.54
N ARG A 42 7.26 -18.10 -3.43
CA ARG A 42 8.39 -17.25 -3.11
C ARG A 42 8.48 -16.09 -4.09
N LEU A 43 8.49 -14.88 -3.55
CA LEU A 43 8.71 -13.66 -4.32
C LEU A 43 10.18 -13.59 -4.76
N LEU A 44 10.41 -13.61 -6.07
CA LEU A 44 11.75 -13.57 -6.66
C LEU A 44 12.25 -12.14 -6.82
N ASP A 45 11.41 -11.26 -7.36
CA ASP A 45 11.64 -9.82 -7.44
C ASP A 45 10.33 -9.05 -7.59
N PHE A 46 10.39 -7.76 -7.30
CA PHE A 46 9.26 -6.83 -7.33
C PHE A 46 9.68 -5.47 -7.89
N ALA A 47 8.87 -4.89 -8.76
CA ALA A 47 9.10 -3.55 -9.29
C ALA A 47 7.81 -2.73 -9.26
N VAL A 48 7.89 -1.53 -8.72
CA VAL A 48 6.84 -0.51 -8.86
C VAL A 48 6.93 0.05 -10.27
N THR A 49 5.78 0.11 -10.97
CA THR A 49 5.71 0.50 -12.39
C THR A 49 4.99 1.83 -12.63
N SER A 50 4.40 2.42 -11.59
CA SER A 50 3.78 3.75 -11.63
C SER A 50 4.19 4.61 -10.44
N PRO A 51 4.11 5.95 -10.54
CA PRO A 51 4.00 6.80 -9.35
C PRO A 51 2.78 6.40 -8.50
N PRO A 52 2.82 6.65 -7.18
CA PRO A 52 1.70 6.30 -6.31
C PRO A 52 0.60 7.35 -6.37
N ASP A 53 -0.64 6.89 -6.30
CA ASP A 53 -1.80 7.70 -5.96
C ASP A 53 -1.99 7.71 -4.44
N TRP A 54 -2.16 8.90 -3.87
CA TRP A 54 -2.36 9.11 -2.45
C TRP A 54 -3.71 9.75 -2.14
N LEU A 55 -4.32 9.31 -1.04
CA LEU A 55 -5.43 9.98 -0.38
C LEU A 55 -5.11 10.13 1.10
N THR A 56 -5.14 11.35 1.62
CA THR A 56 -4.83 11.63 3.03
C THR A 56 -5.92 12.51 3.63
N VAL A 57 -6.40 12.14 4.81
CA VAL A 57 -7.34 12.92 5.60
C VAL A 57 -6.64 13.31 6.89
N GLY A 58 -6.69 14.60 7.21
CA GLY A 58 -6.18 15.13 8.45
C GLY A 58 -7.03 16.30 8.93
N THR A 59 -6.96 16.54 10.23
CA THR A 59 -7.65 17.66 10.88
C THR A 59 -6.59 18.71 11.23
N ARG A 60 -6.86 19.97 10.88
CA ARG A 60 -6.04 21.09 11.34
C ARG A 60 -6.29 21.33 12.82
N SER A 61 -5.22 21.54 13.59
CA SER A 61 -5.37 21.92 14.98
C SER A 61 -6.01 23.30 15.10
N GLU A 62 -7.01 23.44 15.97
CA GLU A 62 -7.64 24.73 16.29
C GLU A 62 -6.68 25.68 17.02
N SER A 63 -5.74 25.13 17.80
CA SER A 63 -4.76 25.90 18.58
C SER A 63 -3.52 26.30 17.77
N ASN A 64 -3.23 25.59 16.68
CA ASN A 64 -2.15 25.93 15.76
C ASN A 64 -2.51 25.53 14.31
N PRO A 65 -3.03 26.46 13.49
CA PRO A 65 -3.50 26.18 12.13
C PRO A 65 -2.45 25.61 11.17
N GLU A 66 -1.16 25.79 11.48
CA GLU A 66 -0.02 25.26 10.72
C GLU A 66 0.25 23.78 11.02
N THR A 67 -0.35 23.22 12.08
CA THR A 67 -0.25 21.80 12.41
C THR A 67 -1.45 21.02 11.88
N VAL A 68 -1.17 20.02 11.04
CA VAL A 68 -2.15 19.04 10.57
C VAL A 68 -1.86 17.71 11.25
N THR A 69 -2.84 17.15 11.94
CA THR A 69 -2.78 15.78 12.43
C THR A 69 -3.43 14.87 11.39
N ILE A 70 -2.66 13.93 10.83
CA ILE A 70 -3.17 12.96 9.88
C ILE A 70 -3.99 11.92 10.65
N SER A 71 -5.25 11.71 10.28
CA SER A 71 -6.13 10.71 10.91
C SER A 71 -6.16 9.41 10.12
N ARG A 72 -6.13 9.48 8.79
CA ARG A 72 -6.09 8.32 7.90
C ARG A 72 -5.41 8.63 6.58
N THR A 73 -4.78 7.63 5.99
CA THR A 73 -4.13 7.76 4.69
C THR A 73 -4.24 6.46 3.91
N ALA A 74 -4.26 6.54 2.59
CA ALA A 74 -4.19 5.40 1.70
C ALA A 74 -3.30 5.70 0.50
N VAL A 75 -2.60 4.68 0.04
CA VAL A 75 -1.75 4.71 -1.15
C VAL A 75 -2.11 3.56 -2.09
N ALA A 76 -2.05 3.80 -3.39
CA ALA A 76 -2.10 2.77 -4.42
C ALA A 76 -1.00 2.97 -5.45
N PHE A 77 -0.40 1.89 -5.95
CA PHE A 77 0.56 1.93 -7.06
C PHE A 77 0.53 0.62 -7.86
N GLU A 78 0.85 0.72 -9.15
CA GLU A 78 1.00 -0.45 -10.01
C GLU A 78 2.35 -1.13 -9.77
N PHE A 79 2.37 -2.44 -9.97
CA PHE A 79 3.57 -3.25 -9.86
C PHE A 79 3.66 -4.30 -10.97
N CYS A 80 4.88 -4.81 -11.13
CA CYS A 80 5.18 -6.07 -11.78
C CYS A 80 6.06 -6.91 -10.85
N LEU A 81 5.85 -8.22 -10.79
CA LEU A 81 6.63 -9.13 -9.97
C LEU A 81 6.85 -10.48 -10.64
N HIS A 82 7.88 -11.17 -10.18
CA HIS A 82 8.08 -12.59 -10.48
C HIS A 82 7.93 -13.40 -9.18
N VAL A 83 7.11 -14.45 -9.26
CA VAL A 83 6.88 -15.39 -8.15
C VAL A 83 7.16 -16.80 -8.63
N SER A 84 7.85 -17.60 -7.81
CA SER A 84 7.91 -19.05 -8.01
C SER A 84 6.90 -19.74 -7.11
N GLY A 85 6.14 -20.70 -7.64
CA GLY A 85 5.21 -21.55 -6.89
C GLY A 85 4.79 -22.76 -7.73
N ALA A 86 4.43 -23.88 -7.10
CA ALA A 86 4.07 -25.12 -7.79
C ALA A 86 5.10 -25.58 -8.85
N GLY A 87 6.39 -25.34 -8.60
CA GLY A 87 7.49 -25.71 -9.49
C GLY A 87 7.61 -24.87 -10.78
N ARG A 88 6.91 -23.73 -10.88
CA ARG A 88 6.98 -22.80 -12.02
C ARG A 88 7.20 -21.36 -11.57
N THR A 89 7.68 -20.53 -12.48
CA THR A 89 7.76 -19.07 -12.30
C THR A 89 6.65 -18.40 -13.07
N HIS A 90 6.02 -17.41 -12.45
CA HIS A 90 4.95 -16.61 -13.00
C HIS A 90 5.33 -15.14 -12.92
N GLU A 91 5.04 -14.39 -13.98
CA GLU A 91 5.04 -12.93 -13.96
C GLU A 91 3.61 -12.46 -13.64
N LEU A 92 3.46 -11.58 -12.66
CA LEU A 92 2.19 -10.99 -12.26
C LEU A 92 2.30 -9.48 -12.27
N GLN A 93 1.23 -8.81 -12.67
CA GLN A 93 1.10 -7.36 -12.65
C GLN A 93 -0.22 -7.00 -11.95
N GLY A 94 -0.32 -5.80 -11.39
CA GLY A 94 -1.53 -5.38 -10.70
C GLY A 94 -1.33 -4.11 -9.89
N VAL A 95 -2.24 -3.87 -8.93
CA VAL A 95 -2.18 -2.74 -7.99
C VAL A 95 -1.99 -3.25 -6.56
N TYR A 96 -1.03 -2.64 -5.86
CA TYR A 96 -0.93 -2.74 -4.41
C TYR A 96 -1.60 -1.52 -3.80
N SER A 97 -2.48 -1.72 -2.81
CA SER A 97 -3.03 -0.63 -2.01
C SER A 97 -2.83 -0.87 -0.53
N TRP A 98 -2.57 0.20 0.22
CA TRP A 98 -2.38 0.16 1.67
C TRP A 98 -3.06 1.36 2.31
N ALA A 99 -3.98 1.10 3.22
CA ALA A 99 -4.67 2.12 4.01
C ALA A 99 -4.35 1.96 5.49
N ALA A 100 -4.30 3.09 6.20
CA ALA A 100 -4.19 3.16 7.65
C ALA A 100 -5.15 4.18 8.23
N TRP A 101 -5.67 3.90 9.43
CA TRP A 101 -6.62 4.69 10.18
C TRP A 101 -6.15 4.93 11.61
N HIS A 102 -6.78 5.90 12.27
CA HIS A 102 -6.48 6.31 13.65
C HIS A 102 -5.02 6.72 13.86
N LEU A 103 -4.37 7.27 12.82
CA LEU A 103 -3.00 7.79 12.88
C LEU A 103 -2.87 9.00 13.82
N ASP A 104 -3.99 9.61 14.17
CA ASP A 104 -4.13 10.72 15.12
C ASP A 104 -4.30 10.25 16.57
N GLY A 105 -4.35 8.94 16.81
CA GLY A 105 -4.60 8.35 18.13
C GLY A 105 -6.07 8.39 18.58
N SER A 106 -7.00 8.68 17.66
CA SER A 106 -8.45 8.69 17.95
C SER A 106 -9.05 7.32 18.25
N GLY A 107 -8.32 6.23 17.95
CA GLY A 107 -8.75 4.84 18.11
C GLY A 107 -7.57 3.87 18.09
N GLU A 108 -7.87 2.57 18.04
CA GLU A 108 -6.82 1.56 17.88
C GLU A 108 -6.18 1.69 16.48
N PRO A 109 -4.84 1.70 16.37
CA PRO A 109 -4.18 1.73 15.08
C PRO A 109 -4.64 0.54 14.23
N ASN A 110 -5.11 0.84 13.03
CA ASN A 110 -5.61 -0.17 12.10
C ASN A 110 -5.05 0.09 10.72
N GLN A 111 -4.73 -0.98 10.00
CA GLN A 111 -4.22 -0.92 8.64
C GLN A 111 -4.73 -2.10 7.83
N GLN A 112 -4.83 -1.92 6.52
CA GLN A 112 -5.23 -2.98 5.61
C GLN A 112 -4.52 -2.83 4.26
N VAL A 113 -4.20 -3.97 3.66
CA VAL A 113 -3.57 -4.08 2.35
C VAL A 113 -4.48 -4.81 1.38
N TRP A 114 -4.44 -4.40 0.12
CA TRP A 114 -5.10 -5.07 -1.00
C TRP A 114 -4.10 -5.31 -2.11
N PHE A 115 -4.29 -6.44 -2.79
CA PHE A 115 -3.38 -6.92 -3.83
C PHE A 115 -4.17 -7.38 -5.05
N ASP A 116 -4.44 -6.44 -5.94
CA ASP A 116 -5.35 -6.62 -7.07
C ASP A 116 -4.57 -7.06 -8.32
N ILE A 117 -4.38 -8.37 -8.47
CA ILE A 117 -3.73 -8.96 -9.66
C ILE A 117 -4.56 -8.63 -10.91
N GLY A 118 -3.90 -8.10 -11.94
CA GLY A 118 -4.50 -7.69 -13.21
C GLY A 118 -5.25 -6.35 -13.17
N GLY A 119 -5.32 -5.71 -12.01
CA GLY A 119 -5.93 -4.39 -11.85
C GLY A 119 -5.03 -3.24 -12.32
N THR A 120 -5.63 -2.08 -12.47
CA THR A 120 -4.96 -0.82 -12.86
C THR A 120 -5.23 0.32 -11.89
N LEU A 121 -4.41 1.37 -11.91
CA LEU A 121 -4.68 2.57 -11.10
C LEU A 121 -5.98 3.28 -11.49
N ALA A 122 -6.48 3.11 -12.72
CA ALA A 122 -7.78 3.63 -13.10
C ALA A 122 -8.93 2.99 -12.29
N GLU A 123 -8.75 1.73 -11.87
CA GLU A 123 -9.75 0.97 -11.11
C GLU A 123 -9.53 1.10 -9.59
N PHE A 124 -8.26 1.10 -9.15
CA PHE A 124 -7.90 0.98 -7.73
C PHE A 124 -7.11 2.17 -7.18
N GLY A 125 -6.81 3.19 -8.00
CA GLY A 125 -6.16 4.43 -7.61
C GLY A 125 -7.12 5.44 -6.98
N LYS A 126 -6.69 6.69 -6.85
CA LYS A 126 -7.42 7.75 -6.12
C LYS A 126 -8.81 8.06 -6.70
N ASP A 127 -8.94 7.94 -8.02
CA ASP A 127 -10.17 8.17 -8.77
C ASP A 127 -11.02 6.88 -8.91
N GLY A 128 -10.50 5.76 -8.40
CA GLY A 128 -11.16 4.46 -8.34
C GLY A 128 -11.48 4.03 -6.90
N ALA A 129 -11.21 2.77 -6.57
CA ALA A 129 -11.60 2.17 -5.30
C ALA A 129 -10.81 2.66 -4.08
N LEU A 130 -9.71 3.42 -4.23
CA LEU A 130 -8.86 3.82 -3.10
C LEU A 130 -9.60 4.67 -2.07
N LEU A 131 -10.52 5.53 -2.50
CA LEU A 131 -11.33 6.34 -1.59
C LEU A 131 -12.30 5.46 -0.77
N GLU A 132 -12.91 4.46 -1.42
CA GLU A 132 -13.76 3.51 -0.71
C GLU A 132 -12.95 2.74 0.32
N ARG A 133 -11.78 2.21 -0.06
CA ARG A 133 -10.83 1.55 0.85
C ARG A 133 -10.51 2.45 2.03
N LEU A 134 -10.13 3.71 1.80
CA LEU A 134 -9.83 4.66 2.87
C LEU A 134 -11.03 4.94 3.81
N ASN A 135 -12.27 4.76 3.35
CA ASN A 135 -13.46 4.95 4.18
C ASN A 135 -13.92 3.68 4.90
N GLN A 136 -13.50 2.49 4.47
CA GLN A 136 -13.91 1.21 5.07
C GLN A 136 -13.50 1.10 6.55
N GLY A 137 -12.27 1.48 6.89
CA GLY A 137 -11.80 1.45 8.29
C GLY A 137 -12.21 2.66 9.14
N ALA A 138 -13.01 3.59 8.60
CA ALA A 138 -13.48 4.77 9.34
C ALA A 138 -14.81 4.58 10.07
N ALA A 139 -15.48 3.43 9.86
CA ALA A 139 -16.82 3.15 10.36
C ALA A 139 -16.85 2.29 11.64
N VAL A 140 -15.70 2.07 12.28
CA VAL A 140 -15.55 1.24 13.49
C VAL A 140 -15.32 2.12 14.72
#